data_AF-A0A8H3GUJ3-F1
#
_entry.id   AF-A0A8H3GUJ3-F1
#
_cell.length_a   1.000
_cell.length_b   1.000
_cell.length_c   1.000
_cell.angle_alpha   90.00
_cell.angle_beta   90.00
_cell.angle_gamma   90.00
#
_symmetry.space_group_name_H-M   'P 1'
#
loop_
_entity.id
_entity.type
_entity.pdbx_description
1 polymer ?
#
loop_
_entity_poly.entity_id
_entity_poly.type
_entity_poly.pdbx_seq_one_letter_code
_entity_poly.pdbx_strand_id
1 'polypeptide(L)'
;MMLTDEIHFVAQFLPWHRWFVSVYEIALKECGYTGNAIYWDWTRASQTQLDAGPNVVNSPIFDPVTGFGGTGTNITTRSPIATGPFVNFTVMTYADYFGGGKYYDRPHYLERNFISMPTRNNTVVAVPASEDGSMLSERYTETMMNNIINGGNDFESFRGPFEGIPHAAIHDAIGGDM
;
A
#
# COMPACT_ATOMS: atom_id res chain seq x y z
N MET A 1 -23.75 -7.83 2.61
CA MET A 1 -22.33 -8.14 2.87
C MET A 1 -21.54 -7.55 1.73
N MET A 2 -20.48 -6.80 2.00
CA MET A 2 -19.63 -6.24 0.96
C MET A 2 -18.51 -7.23 0.65
N LEU A 3 -18.01 -7.27 -0.60
CA LEU A 3 -16.90 -8.15 -0.99
C LEU A 3 -15.72 -8.04 -0.02
N THR A 4 -15.41 -6.84 0.48
CA THR A 4 -14.35 -6.62 1.47
C THR A 4 -14.53 -7.48 2.74
N ASP A 5 -15.76 -7.62 3.25
CA ASP A 5 -16.07 -8.42 4.44
C ASP A 5 -15.86 -9.93 4.19
N GLU A 6 -15.88 -10.33 2.92
CA GLU A 6 -15.71 -11.72 2.50
C GLU A 6 -14.26 -12.04 2.13
N ILE A 7 -13.37 -11.05 2.02
CA ILE A 7 -11.98 -11.28 1.57
C ILE A 7 -10.93 -10.75 2.54
N HIS A 8 -11.30 -9.93 3.52
CA HIS A 8 -10.40 -9.41 4.56
C HIS A 8 -10.75 -9.97 5.95
N PHE A 9 -9.73 -10.19 6.76
CA PHE A 9 -9.77 -10.78 8.10
C PHE A 9 -10.44 -12.15 8.17
N VAL A 10 -10.46 -12.86 7.04
CA VAL A 10 -11.02 -14.20 6.87
C VAL A 10 -9.95 -15.19 6.38
N ALA A 11 -10.24 -16.49 6.48
CA ALA A 11 -9.28 -17.52 6.11
C ALA A 11 -8.87 -17.49 4.61
N GLN A 12 -9.74 -16.97 3.75
CA GLN A 12 -9.52 -16.89 2.31
C GLN A 12 -8.73 -15.65 1.86
N PHE A 13 -8.35 -14.74 2.76
CA PHE A 13 -7.61 -13.52 2.42
C PHE A 13 -6.39 -13.77 1.53
N LEU A 14 -5.44 -14.61 1.97
CA LEU A 14 -4.22 -14.90 1.20
C LEU A 14 -4.48 -15.62 -0.13
N PRO A 15 -5.25 -16.74 -0.20
CA PRO A 15 -5.48 -17.40 -1.48
C PRO A 15 -6.31 -16.54 -2.44
N TRP A 16 -7.26 -15.74 -1.94
CA TRP A 16 -8.05 -14.84 -2.77
C TRP A 16 -7.17 -13.75 -3.40
N HIS A 17 -6.32 -13.07 -2.62
CA HIS A 17 -5.42 -12.04 -3.15
C HIS A 17 -4.34 -12.62 -4.07
N ARG A 18 -3.82 -13.83 -3.79
CA ARG A 18 -2.92 -14.54 -4.71
C ARG A 18 -3.59 -14.81 -6.05
N TRP A 19 -4.84 -15.28 -6.04
CA TRP A 19 -5.61 -15.51 -7.25
C TRP A 19 -5.90 -14.21 -7.99
N PHE A 20 -6.27 -13.14 -7.29
CA PHE A 20 -6.52 -11.82 -7.86
C PHE A 20 -5.31 -11.28 -8.63
N VAL A 21 -4.12 -11.34 -8.04
CA VAL A 21 -2.87 -10.92 -8.72
C VAL A 21 -2.57 -11.81 -9.93
N SER A 22 -2.84 -13.11 -9.85
CA SER A 22 -2.68 -14.01 -11.00
C SER A 22 -3.60 -13.66 -12.16
N VAL A 23 -4.86 -13.31 -11.89
CA VAL A 23 -5.81 -12.86 -12.93
C VAL A 23 -5.36 -11.53 -13.55
N TYR A 24 -4.84 -10.60 -12.74
CA TYR A 24 -4.28 -9.35 -13.23
C TYR A 24 -3.06 -9.57 -14.15
N GLU A 25 -2.14 -10.46 -13.77
CA GLU A 25 -0.99 -10.81 -14.62
C GLU A 25 -1.44 -11.43 -15.96
N ILE A 26 -2.45 -12.30 -15.95
CA ILE A 26 -3.02 -12.86 -17.18
C ILE A 26 -3.57 -11.75 -18.09
N ALA A 27 -4.35 -10.81 -17.54
CA ALA A 27 -4.88 -9.69 -18.31
C ALA A 27 -3.77 -8.79 -18.89
N LEU A 28 -2.68 -8.56 -18.15
CA LEU A 28 -1.52 -7.85 -18.69
C LEU A 28 -0.88 -8.61 -19.87
N LYS A 29 -0.75 -9.93 -19.76
CA LYS A 29 -0.21 -10.78 -20.83
C LYS A 29 -1.09 -10.78 -22.08
N GLU A 30 -2.41 -10.74 -21.92
CA GLU A 30 -3.37 -10.56 -23.02
C GLU A 30 -3.20 -9.21 -23.73
N CYS A 31 -2.75 -8.18 -23.01
CA CYS A 31 -2.39 -6.87 -23.56
C CYS A 31 -0.96 -6.80 -24.14
N GLY A 32 -0.23 -7.93 -24.21
CA GLY A 32 1.11 -8.01 -24.80
C GLY A 32 2.26 -7.82 -23.79
N TYR A 33 1.99 -7.77 -22.49
CA TYR A 33 3.06 -7.80 -21.49
C TYR A 33 3.78 -9.15 -21.49
N THR A 34 5.09 -9.15 -21.68
CA THR A 34 5.91 -10.39 -21.72
C THR A 34 6.71 -10.63 -20.45
N GLY A 35 6.62 -9.71 -19.48
CA GLY A 35 7.30 -9.83 -18.19
C GLY A 35 6.57 -10.76 -17.21
N ASN A 36 7.10 -10.81 -15.99
CA ASN A 36 6.52 -11.52 -14.86
C ASN A 36 5.73 -10.55 -13.98
N ALA A 37 4.85 -11.08 -13.14
CA ALA A 37 4.31 -10.31 -12.02
C ALA A 37 5.45 -9.64 -11.22
N ILE A 38 5.29 -8.34 -10.96
CA ILE A 38 6.23 -7.55 -10.16
C ILE A 38 5.78 -7.55 -8.70
N TYR A 39 6.72 -7.32 -7.80
CA TYR A 39 6.45 -7.15 -6.37
C TYR A 39 7.27 -5.97 -5.83
N TRP A 40 6.75 -5.35 -4.77
CA TRP A 40 7.49 -4.35 -4.00
C TRP A 40 8.22 -5.05 -2.86
N ASP A 41 9.54 -4.99 -2.83
CA ASP A 41 10.36 -5.66 -1.81
C ASP A 41 10.59 -4.77 -0.58
N TRP A 42 9.56 -4.66 0.23
CA TRP A 42 9.56 -3.90 1.49
C TRP A 42 10.31 -4.59 2.63
N THR A 43 10.95 -5.76 2.40
CA THR A 43 11.74 -6.45 3.45
C THR A 43 13.19 -5.97 3.51
N ARG A 44 13.65 -5.26 2.48
CA ARG A 44 15.06 -4.89 2.31
C ARG A 44 15.37 -3.50 2.85
N ALA A 45 15.36 -3.38 4.18
CA ALA A 45 15.76 -2.14 4.85
C ALA A 45 17.28 -1.98 4.85
N SER A 46 17.80 -0.97 4.16
CA SER A 46 19.20 -0.55 4.29
C SER A 46 19.31 0.97 4.09
N GLN A 47 20.41 1.58 4.52
CA GLN A 47 20.65 3.01 4.27
C GLN A 47 20.69 3.38 2.78
N THR A 48 20.91 2.39 1.90
CA THR A 48 20.99 2.56 0.45
C THR A 48 19.78 2.02 -0.30
N GLN A 49 18.89 1.28 0.37
CA GLN A 49 17.66 0.74 -0.21
C GLN A 49 16.45 1.53 0.27
N LEU A 50 15.60 1.88 -0.69
CA LEU A 50 14.56 2.88 -0.51
C LEU A 50 13.17 2.25 -0.43
N ASP A 51 13.07 0.93 -0.28
CA ASP A 51 11.79 0.21 -0.20
C ASP A 51 11.35 -0.06 1.25
N ALA A 52 12.24 0.17 2.22
CA ALA A 52 11.98 0.08 3.64
C ALA A 52 12.93 0.98 4.43
N GLY A 53 12.49 1.46 5.61
CA GLY A 53 13.28 2.33 6.48
C GLY A 53 12.98 3.82 6.28
N PRO A 54 13.92 4.73 6.58
CA PRO A 54 13.62 6.15 6.72
C PRO A 54 13.48 6.91 5.39
N ASN A 55 13.61 6.25 4.23
CA ASN A 55 13.66 6.92 2.92
C ASN A 55 12.71 6.29 1.90
N VAL A 56 11.61 5.68 2.37
CA VAL A 56 10.63 4.96 1.53
C VAL A 56 9.96 5.87 0.51
N VAL A 57 9.77 7.14 0.84
CA VAL A 57 9.29 8.16 -0.11
C VAL A 57 10.14 8.27 -1.38
N ASN A 58 11.39 7.80 -1.35
CA ASN A 58 12.31 7.80 -2.48
C ASN A 58 12.41 6.42 -3.16
N SER A 59 11.57 5.45 -2.82
CA SER A 59 11.55 4.13 -3.46
C SER A 59 11.51 4.27 -5.00
N PRO A 60 12.24 3.42 -5.74
CA PRO A 60 12.11 3.33 -7.20
C PRO A 60 10.68 3.06 -7.67
N ILE A 61 9.82 2.47 -6.82
CA ILE A 61 8.40 2.28 -7.14
C ILE A 61 7.67 3.61 -7.31
N PHE A 62 8.19 4.70 -6.74
CA PHE A 62 7.64 6.06 -6.83
C PHE A 62 8.39 6.95 -7.83
N ASP A 63 9.37 6.41 -8.55
CA ASP A 63 10.10 7.13 -9.60
C ASP A 63 9.12 7.67 -10.67
N PRO A 64 9.26 8.93 -11.12
CA PRO A 64 8.30 9.56 -12.03
C PRO A 64 8.36 9.04 -13.47
N VAL A 65 9.36 8.23 -13.84
CA VAL A 65 9.54 7.71 -15.21
C VAL A 65 9.41 6.19 -15.25
N THR A 66 10.10 5.52 -14.35
CA THR A 66 10.22 4.05 -14.29
C THR A 66 9.30 3.41 -13.26
N GLY A 67 8.74 4.21 -12.34
CA GLY A 67 7.82 3.77 -11.31
C GLY A 67 6.38 4.22 -11.55
N PHE A 68 5.61 4.27 -10.46
CA PHE A 68 4.18 4.58 -10.41
C PHE A 68 3.90 6.03 -9.99
N GLY A 69 4.93 6.89 -9.93
CA GLY A 69 4.80 8.27 -9.46
C GLY A 69 4.70 8.41 -7.95
N GLY A 70 4.92 9.63 -7.46
CA GLY A 70 5.00 9.94 -6.04
C GLY A 70 3.66 10.20 -5.35
N THR A 71 3.73 11.02 -4.29
CA THR A 71 2.58 11.50 -3.52
C THR A 71 1.71 12.49 -4.32
N GLY A 72 0.60 12.91 -3.72
CA GLY A 72 -0.31 13.92 -4.24
C GLY A 72 0.33 15.30 -4.39
N THR A 73 -0.27 16.15 -5.22
CA THR A 73 0.08 17.58 -5.37
C THR A 73 -0.03 18.38 -4.07
N ASN A 74 -0.84 17.90 -3.13
CA ASN A 74 -0.90 18.33 -1.74
C ASN A 74 -0.37 17.21 -0.84
N ILE A 75 0.61 17.53 0.00
CA ILE A 75 1.27 16.57 0.92
C ILE A 75 0.53 16.40 2.26
N THR A 76 -0.40 17.29 2.60
CA THR A 76 -1.13 17.25 3.89
C THR A 76 -2.51 16.62 3.77
N THR A 77 -3.02 16.47 2.54
CA THR A 77 -4.33 15.87 2.26
C THR A 77 -4.29 15.08 0.97
N ARG A 78 -5.23 14.13 0.82
CA ARG A 78 -5.48 13.41 -0.44
C ARG A 78 -5.63 14.40 -1.59
N SER A 79 -4.92 14.13 -2.68
CA SER A 79 -4.94 14.96 -3.89
C SER A 79 -4.38 14.17 -5.07
N PRO A 80 -4.67 14.57 -6.33
CA PRO A 80 -4.15 13.90 -7.51
C PRO A 80 -2.62 13.74 -7.46
N ILE A 81 -2.09 12.59 -7.89
CA ILE A 81 -0.65 12.34 -7.88
C ILE A 81 0.11 13.42 -8.67
N ALA A 82 1.26 13.84 -8.16
CA ALA A 82 2.01 14.96 -8.74
C ALA A 82 2.88 14.56 -9.94
N THR A 83 3.26 13.28 -10.04
CA THR A 83 4.25 12.79 -11.02
C THR A 83 3.91 11.38 -11.47
N GLY A 84 4.56 10.90 -12.53
CA GLY A 84 4.45 9.52 -13.00
C GLY A 84 3.51 9.31 -14.19
N PRO A 85 3.48 8.08 -14.73
CA PRO A 85 2.64 7.74 -15.88
C PRO A 85 1.13 7.78 -15.59
N PHE A 86 0.73 7.86 -14.31
CA PHE A 86 -0.66 7.80 -13.87
C PHE A 86 -1.26 9.17 -13.50
N VAL A 87 -0.59 10.30 -13.78
CA VAL A 87 -1.10 11.66 -13.43
C VAL A 87 -2.47 11.98 -14.01
N ASN A 88 -2.80 11.39 -15.17
CA ASN A 88 -4.09 11.54 -15.84
C ASN A 88 -4.95 10.27 -15.74
N PHE A 89 -4.59 9.31 -14.88
CA PHE A 89 -5.36 8.09 -14.69
C PHE A 89 -6.68 8.44 -14.00
N THR A 90 -7.80 8.14 -14.67
CA THR A 90 -9.13 8.37 -14.10
C THR A 90 -9.58 7.15 -13.30
N VAL A 91 -9.75 7.34 -12.00
CA VAL A 91 -10.36 6.36 -11.11
C VAL A 91 -11.87 6.44 -11.31
N MET A 92 -12.45 5.33 -11.78
CA MET A 92 -13.89 5.21 -12.07
C MET A 92 -14.68 4.57 -10.92
N THR A 93 -14.00 3.85 -10.03
CA THR A 93 -14.62 3.16 -8.89
C THR A 93 -13.96 3.61 -7.61
N TYR A 94 -14.75 4.23 -6.71
CA TYR A 94 -14.28 4.72 -5.43
C TYR A 94 -15.11 4.12 -4.29
N ALA A 95 -14.44 3.68 -3.23
CA ALA A 95 -15.07 3.23 -2.00
C ALA A 95 -14.62 4.16 -0.86
N ASP A 96 -15.57 4.84 -0.23
CA ASP A 96 -15.26 5.57 1.00
C ASP A 96 -15.22 4.57 2.16
N TYR A 97 -14.01 4.19 2.57
CA TYR A 97 -13.76 3.26 3.67
C TYR A 97 -14.41 3.69 4.99
N PHE A 98 -14.61 4.99 5.22
CA PHE A 98 -15.19 5.53 6.46
C PHE A 98 -16.67 5.93 6.31
N GLY A 99 -17.14 6.14 5.09
CA GLY A 99 -18.52 6.56 4.80
C GLY A 99 -19.51 5.43 4.53
N GLY A 100 -19.04 4.18 4.36
CA GLY A 100 -19.89 3.02 4.09
C GLY A 100 -20.61 3.04 2.74
N GLY A 101 -20.34 4.05 1.89
CA GLY A 101 -20.93 4.24 0.58
C GLY A 101 -19.96 3.83 -0.53
N LYS A 102 -20.43 2.99 -1.46
CA LYS A 102 -19.77 2.81 -2.76
C LYS A 102 -20.25 3.91 -3.69
N TYR A 103 -19.38 4.89 -3.95
CA TYR A 103 -19.67 5.98 -4.87
C TYR A 103 -19.08 5.60 -6.22
N TYR A 104 -19.89 4.92 -7.03
CA TYR A 104 -19.55 4.59 -8.42
C TYR A 104 -19.64 5.82 -9.36
N ASP A 105 -20.02 6.98 -8.82
CA ASP A 105 -20.36 8.21 -9.51
C ASP A 105 -19.38 9.36 -9.25
N ARG A 106 -18.18 9.06 -8.75
CA ARG A 106 -17.10 10.05 -8.60
C ARG A 106 -15.90 9.71 -9.50
N PRO A 107 -15.96 9.94 -10.83
CA PRO A 107 -14.75 9.98 -11.64
C PRO A 107 -13.82 11.10 -11.16
N HIS A 108 -12.57 10.75 -10.85
CA HIS A 108 -11.52 11.69 -10.46
C HIS A 108 -10.15 11.14 -10.87
N TYR A 109 -9.09 11.95 -10.77
CA TYR A 109 -7.73 11.45 -11.00
C TYR A 109 -7.24 10.67 -9.79
N LEU A 110 -6.34 9.70 -10.00
CA LEU A 110 -5.71 8.93 -8.93
C LEU A 110 -5.17 9.85 -7.82
N GLU A 111 -5.75 9.76 -6.63
CA GLU A 111 -5.35 10.51 -5.45
C GLU A 111 -4.39 9.69 -4.58
N ARG A 112 -3.36 10.33 -4.03
CA ARG A 112 -2.48 9.77 -3.00
C ARG A 112 -2.20 10.79 -1.91
N ASN A 113 -1.78 10.30 -0.76
CA ASN A 113 -1.20 11.13 0.29
C ASN A 113 -0.26 10.28 1.13
N PHE A 114 1.03 10.37 0.86
CA PHE A 114 2.01 9.62 1.64
C PHE A 114 2.03 10.10 3.08
N ILE A 115 1.73 9.21 4.01
CA ILE A 115 1.70 9.49 5.44
C ILE A 115 2.72 8.66 6.20
N SER A 116 3.13 9.16 7.36
CA SER A 116 3.89 8.45 8.37
C SER A 116 3.21 8.62 9.74
N MET A 117 3.51 7.73 10.68
CA MET A 117 2.92 7.77 12.02
C MET A 117 3.96 7.68 13.15
N PRO A 118 4.92 8.63 13.24
CA PRO A 118 5.93 8.63 14.28
C PRO A 118 5.32 8.79 15.68
N THR A 119 5.96 8.20 16.68
CA THR A 119 5.64 8.46 18.08
C THR A 119 6.34 9.73 18.54
N ARG A 120 5.55 10.74 18.94
CA ARG A 120 6.01 12.01 19.52
C ARG A 120 5.42 12.14 20.92
N ASN A 121 6.26 12.33 21.95
CA ASN A 121 5.82 12.43 23.34
C ASN A 121 4.84 11.30 23.75
N ASN A 122 5.22 10.05 23.48
CA ASN A 122 4.41 8.84 23.72
C ASN A 122 3.05 8.81 23.01
N THR A 123 2.84 9.64 22.00
CA THR A 123 1.60 9.68 21.20
C THR A 123 1.93 9.40 19.74
N VAL A 124 1.16 8.53 19.10
CA VAL A 124 1.26 8.29 17.65
C VAL A 124 0.56 9.43 16.92
N VAL A 125 1.27 10.11 16.03
CA VAL A 125 0.73 11.27 15.29
C VAL A 125 0.90 11.03 13.80
N ALA A 126 -0.19 11.15 13.04
CA ALA A 126 -0.13 11.11 11.58
C ALA A 126 0.47 12.41 11.03
N VAL A 127 1.48 12.30 10.18
CA VAL A 127 2.17 13.42 9.53
C VAL A 127 2.39 13.12 8.05
N PRO A 128 2.59 14.13 7.19
CA PRO A 128 3.09 13.92 5.84
C PRO A 128 4.39 13.12 5.86
N ALA A 129 4.50 12.08 5.02
CA ALA A 129 5.72 11.26 4.96
C ALA A 129 6.94 12.06 4.48
N SER A 130 6.76 13.26 3.91
CA SER A 130 7.87 14.17 3.63
C SER A 130 8.60 14.68 4.89
N GLU A 131 8.00 14.54 6.08
CA GLU A 131 8.64 14.93 7.34
C GLU A 131 9.72 13.94 7.80
N ASP A 132 9.55 12.64 7.56
CA ASP A 132 10.44 11.59 8.09
C ASP A 132 10.87 10.53 7.06
N GLY A 133 10.26 10.53 5.88
CA GLY A 133 10.51 9.61 4.76
C GLY A 133 10.03 8.17 4.99
N SER A 134 9.45 7.83 6.14
CA SER A 134 9.34 6.45 6.59
C SER A 134 8.20 5.65 5.99
N MET A 135 7.08 6.31 5.65
CA MET A 135 5.86 5.68 5.13
C MET A 135 5.39 4.48 5.98
N LEU A 136 5.37 4.63 7.32
CA LEU A 136 5.04 3.57 8.29
C LEU A 136 5.94 2.33 8.21
N SER A 137 7.15 2.42 7.65
CA SER A 137 8.01 1.25 7.43
C SER A 137 8.41 0.48 8.67
N GLU A 138 8.32 1.08 9.85
CA GLU A 138 8.46 0.35 11.12
C GLU A 138 7.48 -0.82 11.25
N ARG A 139 6.36 -0.80 10.52
CA ARG A 139 5.30 -1.82 10.55
C ARG A 139 5.43 -2.92 9.50
N TYR A 140 6.34 -2.79 8.54
CA TYR A 140 6.58 -3.81 7.52
C TYR A 140 8.07 -4.15 7.37
N THR A 141 8.84 -4.05 8.45
CA THR A 141 10.24 -4.48 8.46
C THR A 141 10.38 -6.01 8.43
N GLU A 142 11.57 -6.49 8.03
CA GLU A 142 11.95 -7.91 8.19
C GLU A 142 11.78 -8.39 9.64
N THR A 143 12.16 -7.56 10.63
CA THR A 143 11.94 -7.87 12.05
C THR A 143 10.47 -8.07 12.38
N MET A 144 9.58 -7.22 11.85
CA MET A 144 8.13 -7.37 12.04
C MET A 144 7.65 -8.70 11.44
N MET A 145 8.07 -9.01 10.22
CA MET A 145 7.71 -10.29 9.58
C MET A 145 8.22 -11.50 10.36
N ASN A 146 9.46 -11.46 10.82
CA ASN A 146 10.04 -12.52 11.64
C ASN A 146 9.28 -12.69 12.96
N ASN A 147 8.83 -11.60 13.60
CA ASN A 147 8.01 -11.68 14.81
C ASN A 147 6.64 -12.30 14.54
N ILE A 148 6.01 -11.99 13.40
CA ILE A 148 4.72 -12.57 13.01
C ILE A 148 4.88 -14.05 12.69
N ILE A 149 5.87 -14.41 11.88
CA ILE A 149 6.11 -15.80 11.44
C ILE A 149 6.50 -16.69 12.62
N ASN A 150 7.30 -16.19 13.56
CA ASN A 150 7.76 -16.97 14.73
C ASN A 150 6.86 -16.79 15.97
N GLY A 151 5.85 -15.93 15.89
CA GLY A 151 4.96 -15.57 17.01
C GLY A 151 3.88 -16.61 17.32
N GLY A 152 3.72 -17.62 16.47
CA GLY A 152 2.79 -18.72 16.66
C GLY A 152 3.03 -19.85 15.66
N ASN A 153 2.32 -20.95 15.85
CA ASN A 153 2.53 -22.19 15.09
C ASN A 153 1.32 -22.58 14.22
N ASP A 154 0.36 -21.68 14.05
CA ASP A 154 -0.86 -21.92 13.29
C ASP A 154 -1.22 -20.74 12.38
N PHE A 155 -2.12 -21.00 11.43
CA PHE A 155 -2.51 -20.01 10.44
C PHE A 155 -3.21 -18.78 11.04
N GLU A 156 -3.94 -18.94 12.15
CA GLU A 156 -4.67 -17.85 12.80
C GLU A 156 -3.72 -16.86 13.46
N SER A 157 -2.67 -17.37 14.12
CA SER A 157 -1.59 -16.59 14.70
C SER A 157 -0.77 -15.82 13.66
N PHE A 158 -0.75 -16.28 12.41
CA PHE A 158 -0.08 -15.60 11.29
C PHE A 158 -1.00 -14.57 10.59
N ARG A 159 -2.18 -14.99 10.14
CA ARG A 159 -2.99 -14.21 9.18
C ARG A 159 -3.45 -12.87 9.75
N GLY A 160 -3.86 -12.85 11.02
CA GLY A 160 -4.41 -11.66 11.67
C GLY A 160 -3.36 -10.56 11.80
N PRO A 161 -2.20 -10.84 12.42
CA PRO A 161 -1.09 -9.89 12.49
C PRO A 161 -0.53 -9.48 11.13
N PHE A 162 -0.40 -10.42 10.18
CA PHE A 162 0.07 -10.10 8.82
C PHE A 162 -0.85 -9.11 8.10
N GLU A 163 -2.16 -9.35 8.14
CA GLU A 163 -3.13 -8.50 7.47
C GLU A 163 -3.30 -7.14 8.18
N GLY A 164 -3.31 -7.15 9.51
CA GLY A 164 -3.56 -5.96 10.33
C GLY A 164 -2.35 -5.06 10.57
N ILE A 165 -1.12 -5.52 10.29
CA ILE A 165 0.11 -4.75 10.55
C ILE A 165 0.84 -4.41 9.24
N PRO A 166 1.65 -5.29 8.62
CA PRO A 166 2.41 -4.90 7.44
C PRO A 166 1.52 -4.61 6.22
N HIS A 167 0.50 -5.43 5.99
CA HIS A 167 -0.44 -5.22 4.88
C HIS A 167 -1.21 -3.90 5.04
N ALA A 168 -1.90 -3.70 6.17
CA ALA A 168 -2.63 -2.46 6.45
C ALA A 168 -1.72 -1.22 6.39
N ALA A 169 -0.51 -1.29 6.95
CA ALA A 169 0.42 -0.17 6.95
C ALA A 169 0.83 0.28 5.54
N ILE A 170 0.99 -0.63 4.59
CA ILE A 170 1.31 -0.28 3.19
C ILE A 170 0.13 0.47 2.54
N HIS A 171 -1.10 -0.01 2.72
CA HIS A 171 -2.30 0.68 2.22
C HIS A 171 -2.42 2.08 2.84
N ASP A 172 -2.34 2.15 4.17
CA ASP A 172 -2.44 3.40 4.92
C ASP A 172 -1.35 4.39 4.50
N ALA A 173 -0.10 3.94 4.36
CA ALA A 173 1.04 4.77 4.05
C ALA A 173 0.96 5.45 2.68
N ILE A 174 0.40 4.77 1.68
CA ILE A 174 0.21 5.36 0.33
C ILE A 174 -0.95 6.36 0.35
N GLY A 175 -2.03 6.02 1.05
CA GLY A 175 -3.23 6.85 1.21
C GLY A 175 -3.93 7.17 -0.12
N GLY A 176 -4.99 7.98 -0.05
CA GLY A 176 -5.79 8.33 -1.23
C GLY A 176 -6.68 7.17 -1.69
N ASP A 177 -6.54 6.75 -2.94
CA ASP A 177 -7.32 5.67 -3.56
C ASP A 177 -6.68 4.27 -3.39
N MET A 178 -6.26 3.96 -2.16
CA MET A 178 -5.65 2.68 -1.77
C MET A 178 -6.48 1.89 -0.77
#